data_AF-A0A4P5YSJ7-F1
#
_entry.id   AF-A0A4P5YSJ7-F1
#
_cell.length_a   1.000
_cell.length_b   1.000
_cell.length_c   1.000
_cell.angle_alpha   90.00
_cell.angle_beta   90.00
_cell.angle_gamma   90.00
#
_symmetry.space_group_name_H-M   'P 1'
#
loop_
_entity.id
_entity.type
_entity.pdbx_description
1 polymer ?
#
loop_
_entity_poly.entity_id
_entity_poly.type
_entity_poly.pdbx_seq_one_letter_code
_entity_poly.pdbx_strand_id
1 'polypeptide(L)'
;MKKLLALAFVCSALSAQAGIGETKQQVEKRYGKPVQMEPDSKAPDIGESEEMYKWNNYMVVVTYVGGRSELEMVWREDSKAILIAEIEDLLKFQGEGFKRVKVPDDKKSDTKQWETPKGDRAFYLRQRVTSKRNEYGLVIESRKYRDLNAAKKKGSKAK
;
A
#
# COMPACT_ATOMS: atom_id res chain seq x y z
N MET A 1 -46.19 12.62 30.69
CA MET A 1 -45.93 11.32 30.01
C MET A 1 -44.76 11.50 29.06
N LYS A 2 -43.64 10.80 29.34
CA LYS A 2 -42.34 10.92 28.65
C LYS A 2 -42.42 10.25 27.27
N LYS A 3 -42.11 10.99 26.19
CA LYS A 3 -41.80 10.39 24.88
C LYS A 3 -40.28 10.24 24.79
N LEU A 4 -39.77 9.01 24.99
CA LEU A 4 -38.38 8.67 24.68
C LEU A 4 -38.22 8.61 23.16
N LEU A 5 -37.38 9.48 22.61
CA LEU A 5 -36.81 9.33 21.27
C LEU A 5 -35.66 8.31 21.38
N ALA A 6 -35.86 7.10 20.90
CA ALA A 6 -34.78 6.13 20.74
C ALA A 6 -34.09 6.39 19.40
N LEU A 7 -33.02 7.20 19.42
CA LEU A 7 -32.13 7.38 18.28
C LEU A 7 -31.23 6.13 18.20
N ALA A 8 -31.65 5.15 17.42
CA ALA A 8 -30.84 3.97 17.09
C ALA A 8 -29.68 4.41 16.20
N PHE A 9 -28.55 4.74 16.84
CA PHE A 9 -27.27 4.91 16.18
C PHE A 9 -26.81 3.52 15.71
N VAL A 10 -27.25 3.13 14.50
CA VAL A 10 -26.69 1.99 13.79
C VAL A 10 -25.28 2.40 13.37
N CYS A 11 -24.33 2.31 14.31
CA CYS A 11 -22.93 2.13 13.97
C CYS A 11 -22.83 0.76 13.34
N SER A 12 -23.13 0.68 12.04
CA SER A 12 -22.50 -0.29 11.17
C SER A 12 -21.00 -0.04 11.33
N ALA A 13 -20.41 -0.80 12.26
CA ALA A 13 -19.00 -1.09 12.24
C ALA A 13 -18.74 -1.70 10.86
N LEU A 14 -18.48 -0.84 9.87
CA LEU A 14 -17.64 -1.23 8.75
C LEU A 14 -16.44 -1.84 9.44
N SER A 15 -16.34 -3.17 9.38
CA SER A 15 -15.11 -3.87 9.63
C SER A 15 -14.07 -3.07 8.88
N ALA A 16 -13.27 -2.27 9.60
CA ALA A 16 -12.24 -1.46 9.00
C ALA A 16 -11.30 -2.47 8.38
N GLN A 17 -11.49 -2.70 7.08
CA GLN A 17 -10.76 -3.71 6.36
C GLN A 17 -9.35 -3.15 6.30
N ALA A 18 -8.48 -3.72 7.14
CA ALA A 18 -7.08 -3.33 7.22
C ALA A 18 -6.50 -3.34 5.82
N GLY A 19 -5.77 -2.29 5.41
CA GLY A 19 -5.16 -2.22 4.08
C GLY A 19 -5.15 -0.85 3.41
N ILE A 20 -4.90 -0.85 2.10
CA ILE A 20 -4.91 0.36 1.27
C ILE A 20 -6.26 1.10 1.36
N GLY A 21 -6.18 2.42 1.53
CA GLY A 21 -7.31 3.34 1.69
C GLY A 21 -7.53 3.80 3.15
N GLU A 22 -6.70 3.32 4.08
CA GLU A 22 -6.73 3.68 5.49
C GLU A 22 -6.30 5.12 5.76
N THR A 23 -6.82 5.71 6.84
CA THR A 23 -6.29 6.96 7.38
C THR A 23 -4.99 6.72 8.14
N LYS A 24 -4.18 7.77 8.36
CA LYS A 24 -2.97 7.70 9.19
C LYS A 24 -3.20 7.01 10.53
N GLN A 25 -4.29 7.35 11.22
CA GLN A 25 -4.64 6.76 12.52
C GLN A 25 -4.92 5.25 12.43
N GLN A 26 -5.52 4.79 11.34
CA GLN A 26 -5.78 3.37 11.11
C GLN A 26 -4.47 2.62 10.79
N VAL A 27 -3.62 3.21 9.95
CA VAL A 27 -2.28 2.67 9.67
C VAL A 27 -1.43 2.60 10.94
N GLU A 28 -1.44 3.63 11.78
CA GLU A 28 -0.74 3.63 13.06
C GLU A 28 -1.26 2.56 14.02
N LYS A 29 -2.57 2.29 14.02
CA LYS A 29 -3.14 1.18 14.79
C LYS A 29 -2.65 -0.18 14.27
N ARG A 30 -2.37 -0.29 12.98
CA ARG A 30 -1.94 -1.51 12.31
C ARG A 30 -0.45 -1.80 12.47
N TYR A 31 0.40 -0.79 12.31
CA TYR A 31 1.86 -0.93 12.31
C TYR A 31 2.55 -0.35 13.54
N GLY A 32 1.85 0.45 14.36
CA GLY A 32 2.44 1.24 15.43
C GLY A 32 2.81 2.66 14.97
N LYS A 33 3.62 3.35 15.78
CA LYS A 33 4.07 4.72 15.46
C LYS A 33 5.12 4.71 14.33
N PRO A 34 5.14 5.74 13.47
CA PRO A 34 6.16 5.84 12.43
C PRO A 34 7.54 6.01 13.05
N VAL A 35 8.54 5.34 12.48
CA VAL A 35 9.96 5.47 12.85
C VAL A 35 10.65 6.60 12.09
N GLN A 36 10.08 7.01 10.97
CA GLN A 36 10.52 8.16 10.18
C GLN A 36 9.31 8.77 9.46
N MET A 37 9.29 10.09 9.39
CA MET A 37 8.29 10.86 8.66
C MET A 37 9.05 11.71 7.64
N GLU A 38 8.79 11.53 6.36
CA GLU A 38 9.33 12.44 5.34
C GLU A 38 8.29 13.53 5.05
N PRO A 39 8.72 14.81 5.04
CA PRO A 39 7.82 15.90 4.73
C PRO A 39 7.32 15.83 3.29
N ASP A 40 6.19 16.49 3.03
CA ASP A 40 5.46 16.53 1.77
C ASP A 40 6.33 16.82 0.53
N SER A 41 7.42 17.57 0.69
CA SER A 41 8.35 17.93 -0.39
C SER A 41 9.23 16.78 -0.89
N LYS A 42 9.25 15.64 -0.19
CA LYS A 42 10.04 14.45 -0.54
C LYS A 42 9.19 13.22 -0.83
N ALA A 43 7.89 13.27 -0.58
CA ALA A 43 6.97 12.25 -1.02
C ALA A 43 7.00 12.13 -2.56
N PRO A 44 6.79 10.94 -3.14
CA PRO A 44 6.89 10.73 -4.57
C PRO A 44 5.77 11.52 -5.23
N ASP A 45 6.09 12.67 -5.83
CA ASP A 45 5.47 13.36 -6.96
C ASP A 45 3.94 13.57 -7.02
N ILE A 46 3.11 12.63 -6.59
CA ILE A 46 1.68 12.70 -6.30
C ILE A 46 1.33 12.39 -4.83
N GLY A 47 2.31 11.93 -4.03
CA GLY A 47 2.18 11.70 -2.59
C GLY A 47 2.19 13.02 -1.83
N GLU A 48 1.26 13.18 -0.91
CA GLU A 48 1.21 14.34 0.00
C GLU A 48 2.15 14.14 1.17
N SER A 49 2.30 12.92 1.70
CA SER A 49 3.27 12.62 2.76
C SER A 49 3.65 11.15 2.72
N GLU A 50 4.82 10.84 3.30
CA GLU A 50 5.27 9.47 3.50
C GLU A 50 5.63 9.21 4.96
N GLU A 51 5.23 8.04 5.43
CA GLU A 51 5.59 7.58 6.76
C GLU A 51 6.18 6.18 6.66
N MET A 52 7.28 5.97 7.38
CA MET A 52 7.95 4.70 7.48
C MET A 52 7.64 4.07 8.83
N TYR A 53 7.27 2.80 8.81
CA TYR A 53 6.96 1.99 9.98
C TYR A 53 7.88 0.77 10.02
N LYS A 54 8.18 0.33 11.24
CA LYS A 54 8.78 -0.97 11.49
C LYS A 54 7.72 -1.89 12.02
N TRP A 55 7.50 -3.00 11.34
CA TRP A 55 6.49 -3.99 11.73
C TRP A 55 7.05 -5.40 11.58
N ASN A 56 7.17 -6.11 12.70
CA ASN A 56 7.90 -7.38 12.79
C ASN A 56 9.34 -7.23 12.23
N ASN A 57 9.70 -8.02 11.23
CA ASN A 57 10.97 -8.01 10.50
C ASN A 57 10.90 -7.22 9.19
N TYR A 58 9.87 -6.40 8.99
CA TYR A 58 9.65 -5.60 7.79
C TYR A 58 9.76 -4.11 8.07
N MET A 59 10.25 -3.40 7.05
CA MET A 59 10.09 -1.97 6.90
C MET A 59 8.94 -1.73 5.93
N VAL A 60 8.05 -0.81 6.29
CA VAL A 60 6.87 -0.44 5.50
C VAL A 60 6.90 1.06 5.28
N VAL A 61 6.95 1.50 4.02
CA VAL A 61 6.69 2.90 3.66
C VAL A 61 5.28 3.01 3.15
N VAL A 62 4.54 3.97 3.69
CA VAL A 62 3.16 4.27 3.31
C VAL A 62 3.12 5.68 2.73
N THR A 63 2.66 5.80 1.49
CA THR A 63 2.41 7.09 0.85
C THR A 63 0.93 7.44 0.97
N TYR A 64 0.66 8.66 1.42
CA TYR A 64 -0.69 9.19 1.60
C TYR A 64 -1.07 10.17 0.48
N VAL A 65 -2.31 10.09 -0.02
CA VAL A 65 -2.90 11.07 -0.96
C VAL A 65 -4.33 11.38 -0.54
N GLY A 66 -4.65 12.65 -0.32
CA GLY A 66 -5.91 13.09 0.28
C GLY A 66 -6.11 12.54 1.68
N GLY A 67 -5.03 12.42 2.47
CA GLY A 67 -5.05 11.90 3.84
C GLY A 67 -5.31 10.39 4.00
N ARG A 68 -5.28 9.61 2.90
CA ARG A 68 -5.47 8.15 2.90
C ARG A 68 -4.28 7.42 2.31
N SER A 69 -3.99 6.21 2.77
CA SER A 69 -2.94 5.36 2.22
C SER A 69 -3.32 4.92 0.81
N GLU A 70 -2.42 5.13 -0.14
CA GLU A 70 -2.67 4.81 -1.56
C GLU A 70 -1.52 3.99 -2.18
N LEU A 71 -0.36 3.96 -1.51
CA LEU A 71 0.78 3.12 -1.84
C LEU A 71 1.41 2.60 -0.55
N GLU A 72 1.76 1.32 -0.52
CA GLU A 72 2.59 0.70 0.51
C GLU A 72 3.74 -0.06 -0.15
N MET A 73 4.95 0.17 0.36
CA MET A 73 6.16 -0.54 -0.05
C MET A 73 6.71 -1.30 1.16
N VAL A 74 6.85 -2.62 1.01
CA VAL A 74 7.28 -3.52 2.08
C VAL A 74 8.56 -4.24 1.67
N TRP A 75 9.58 -4.20 2.53
CA TRP A 75 10.80 -4.99 2.38
C TRP A 75 11.26 -5.54 3.73
N ARG A 76 12.09 -6.59 3.70
CA ARG A 76 12.67 -7.14 4.94
C ARG A 76 13.77 -6.24 5.44
N GLU A 77 13.81 -6.04 6.76
CA GLU A 77 14.87 -5.29 7.43
C GLU A 77 16.25 -5.93 7.19
N ASP A 78 16.31 -7.26 7.13
CA ASP A 78 17.54 -8.01 6.83
C ASP A 78 17.96 -7.97 5.35
N SER A 79 17.25 -7.21 4.51
CA SER A 79 17.48 -7.08 3.06
C SER A 79 17.39 -8.39 2.27
N LYS A 80 16.89 -9.49 2.86
CA LYS A 80 16.64 -10.73 2.12
C LYS A 80 15.39 -10.59 1.26
N ALA A 81 15.26 -11.48 0.28
CA ALA A 81 14.04 -11.61 -0.49
C ALA A 81 12.86 -12.01 0.42
N ILE A 82 11.67 -11.46 0.15
CA ILE A 82 10.42 -11.94 0.74
C ILE A 82 10.01 -13.21 0.00
N LEU A 83 9.71 -14.29 0.72
CA LEU A 83 9.23 -15.54 0.15
C LEU A 83 7.78 -15.38 -0.33
N ILE A 84 7.35 -16.22 -1.28
CA ILE A 84 5.97 -16.16 -1.80
C ILE A 84 4.94 -16.40 -0.70
N ALA A 85 5.16 -17.36 0.19
CA ALA A 85 4.26 -17.62 1.31
C ALA A 85 4.14 -16.40 2.24
N GLU A 86 5.27 -15.73 2.53
CA GLU A 86 5.28 -14.49 3.31
C GLU A 86 4.51 -13.37 2.59
N ILE A 87 4.63 -13.25 1.26
CA ILE A 87 3.83 -12.29 0.47
C ILE A 87 2.34 -12.59 0.60
N GLU A 88 1.93 -13.86 0.48
CA GLU A 88 0.52 -14.23 0.58
C GLU A 88 -0.05 -13.92 1.97
N ASP A 89 0.72 -14.09 3.03
CA ASP A 89 0.31 -13.73 4.39
C ASP A 89 0.28 -12.21 4.60
N LEU A 90 1.25 -11.47 4.05
CA LEU A 90 1.23 -10.01 4.01
C LEU A 90 -0.03 -9.48 3.29
N LEU A 91 -0.39 -10.09 2.17
CA LEU A 91 -1.58 -9.69 1.42
C LEU A 91 -2.88 -10.01 2.15
N LYS A 92 -2.97 -11.12 2.89
CA LYS A 92 -4.12 -11.39 3.77
C LYS A 92 -4.20 -10.36 4.90
N PHE A 93 -3.06 -9.96 5.47
CA PHE A 93 -2.99 -8.93 6.50
C PHE A 93 -3.41 -7.54 5.99
N GLN A 94 -3.15 -7.26 4.70
CA GLN A 94 -3.57 -6.05 3.97
C GLN A 94 -5.05 -6.08 3.55
N GLY A 95 -5.81 -7.07 4.03
CA GLY A 95 -7.22 -7.24 3.73
C GLY A 95 -7.47 -8.36 2.75
N GLU A 96 -8.68 -8.92 2.81
CA GLU A 96 -9.08 -9.99 1.91
C GLU A 96 -9.26 -9.49 0.47
N GLY A 97 -9.06 -10.39 -0.48
CA GLY A 97 -9.48 -10.18 -1.88
C GLY A 97 -8.34 -10.10 -2.90
N PHE A 98 -7.07 -10.04 -2.48
CA PHE A 98 -5.95 -10.17 -3.40
C PHE A 98 -5.89 -11.58 -3.98
N LYS A 99 -6.06 -11.70 -5.29
CA LYS A 99 -5.93 -12.95 -6.03
C LYS A 99 -4.78 -12.84 -7.00
N ARG A 100 -3.97 -13.91 -7.07
CA ARG A 100 -2.81 -13.95 -7.97
C ARG A 100 -3.28 -13.91 -9.42
N VAL A 101 -2.67 -13.04 -10.22
CA VAL A 101 -2.95 -12.89 -11.65
C VAL A 101 -1.74 -13.34 -12.47
N LYS A 102 -1.99 -13.85 -13.68
CA LYS A 102 -0.92 -14.15 -14.63
C LYS A 102 -0.35 -12.84 -15.16
N VAL A 103 0.95 -12.65 -15.02
CA VAL A 103 1.68 -11.56 -15.67
C VAL A 103 2.03 -12.04 -17.08
N PRO A 104 1.76 -11.25 -18.14
CA PRO A 104 2.17 -11.59 -19.50
C PRO A 104 3.68 -11.86 -19.60
N ASP A 105 4.05 -12.87 -20.39
CA ASP A 105 5.42 -13.40 -20.49
C ASP A 105 6.44 -12.39 -21.05
N ASP A 106 5.97 -11.32 -21.70
CA ASP A 106 6.78 -10.23 -22.24
C ASP A 106 7.29 -9.24 -21.17
N LYS A 107 6.83 -9.37 -19.91
CA LYS A 107 7.29 -8.57 -18.78
C LYS A 107 8.29 -9.37 -17.94
N LYS A 108 9.48 -8.79 -17.72
CA LYS A 108 10.61 -9.27 -16.89
C LYS A 108 10.21 -10.40 -15.92
N SER A 109 10.71 -11.60 -16.22
CA SER A 109 10.31 -12.96 -15.78
C SER A 109 10.00 -13.20 -14.30
N ASP A 110 10.47 -12.34 -13.40
CA ASP A 110 10.41 -12.63 -11.97
C ASP A 110 9.25 -11.92 -11.26
N THR A 111 8.57 -11.00 -11.94
CA THR A 111 7.46 -10.24 -11.36
C THR A 111 6.31 -11.18 -11.01
N LYS A 112 5.76 -11.00 -9.80
CA LYS A 112 4.53 -11.67 -9.36
C LYS A 112 3.51 -10.59 -9.04
N GLN A 113 2.25 -10.82 -9.41
CA GLN A 113 1.20 -9.82 -9.29
C GLN A 113 -0.08 -10.42 -8.71
N TRP A 114 -0.78 -9.63 -7.91
CA TRP A 114 -2.08 -9.91 -7.33
C TRP A 114 -2.98 -8.70 -7.51
N GLU A 115 -4.28 -8.94 -7.61
CA GLU A 115 -5.28 -7.90 -7.78
C GLU A 115 -6.52 -8.18 -6.93
N THR A 116 -7.16 -7.11 -6.47
CA THR A 116 -8.48 -7.17 -5.83
C THR A 116 -9.60 -6.88 -6.83
N PRO A 117 -10.86 -7.27 -6.54
CA PRO A 117 -12.00 -6.92 -7.39
C PRO A 117 -12.20 -5.41 -7.60
N LYS A 118 -11.77 -4.57 -6.64
CA LYS A 118 -11.81 -3.10 -6.75
C LYS A 118 -10.66 -2.51 -7.60
N GLY A 119 -9.73 -3.35 -8.06
CA GLY A 119 -8.64 -2.96 -8.96
C GLY A 119 -7.36 -2.49 -8.27
N ASP A 120 -7.27 -2.65 -6.95
CA ASP A 120 -6.00 -2.49 -6.23
C ASP A 120 -5.06 -3.61 -6.62
N ARG A 121 -3.77 -3.30 -6.67
CA ARG A 121 -2.75 -4.18 -7.23
C ARG A 121 -1.60 -4.32 -6.25
N ALA A 122 -1.16 -5.54 -6.03
CA ALA A 122 0.10 -5.83 -5.41
C ALA A 122 1.05 -6.47 -6.41
N PHE A 123 2.32 -6.12 -6.37
CA PHE A 123 3.33 -6.73 -7.21
C PHE A 123 4.67 -6.81 -6.47
N TYR A 124 5.31 -7.95 -6.60
CA TYR A 124 6.61 -8.19 -6.04
C TYR A 124 7.64 -8.07 -7.15
N LEU A 125 8.61 -7.17 -6.95
CA LEU A 125 9.70 -6.98 -7.88
C LEU A 125 11.05 -6.92 -7.19
N ARG A 126 12.05 -7.34 -7.95
CA ARG A 126 13.44 -6.99 -7.71
C ARG A 126 13.69 -5.58 -8.21
N GLN A 127 13.73 -4.60 -7.32
CA GLN A 127 14.18 -3.24 -7.65
C GLN A 127 15.69 -3.18 -7.62
N ARG A 128 16.30 -2.56 -8.62
CA ARG A 128 17.72 -2.22 -8.58
C ARG A 128 17.83 -0.80 -8.04
N VAL A 129 18.19 -0.68 -6.76
CA VAL A 129 18.23 0.61 -6.04
C VAL A 129 19.55 1.32 -6.27
N THR A 130 20.63 0.56 -6.48
CA THR A 130 21.93 1.09 -6.95
C THR A 130 22.57 0.13 -7.95
N SER A 131 23.69 0.53 -8.57
CA SER A 131 24.47 -0.37 -9.45
C SER A 131 24.89 -1.68 -8.75
N LYS A 132 24.95 -1.68 -7.40
CA LYS A 132 25.42 -2.78 -6.55
C LYS A 132 24.36 -3.41 -5.64
N ARG A 133 23.17 -2.80 -5.47
CA ARG A 133 22.13 -3.29 -4.54
C ARG A 133 20.80 -3.50 -5.26
N ASN A 134 20.26 -4.71 -5.09
CA ASN A 134 18.86 -4.96 -5.40
C ASN A 134 18.09 -4.94 -4.09
N GLU A 135 16.99 -4.20 -4.03
CA GLU A 135 16.02 -4.30 -2.95
C GLU A 135 14.82 -5.06 -3.48
N TYR A 136 14.42 -6.06 -2.70
CA TYR A 136 13.23 -6.84 -2.98
C TYR A 136 12.08 -6.21 -2.22
N GLY A 137 11.07 -5.75 -2.96
CA GLY A 137 9.94 -5.04 -2.39
C GLY A 137 8.64 -5.62 -2.88
N LEU A 138 7.73 -5.90 -1.94
CA LEU A 138 6.32 -6.00 -2.24
C LEU A 138 5.76 -4.58 -2.31
N VAL A 139 5.21 -4.21 -3.45
CA VAL A 139 4.54 -2.93 -3.65
C VAL A 139 3.04 -3.18 -3.75
N ILE A 140 2.26 -2.42 -3.00
CA ILE A 140 0.80 -2.49 -2.99
C ILE A 140 0.29 -1.09 -3.30
N GLU A 141 -0.48 -0.94 -4.36
CA GLU A 141 -1.00 0.35 -4.79
C GLU A 141 -2.50 0.28 -5.00
N SER A 142 -3.17 1.39 -4.69
CA SER A 142 -4.57 1.54 -5.05
C SER A 142 -4.73 1.77 -6.54
N ARG A 143 -5.92 1.45 -7.07
CA ARG A 143 -6.28 1.87 -8.43
C ARG A 143 -6.16 3.39 -8.61
N LYS A 144 -6.60 4.16 -7.62
CA LYS A 144 -6.57 5.63 -7.64
C LYS A 144 -5.13 6.15 -7.78
N TYR A 145 -4.19 5.62 -7.01
CA TYR A 145 -2.77 5.99 -7.09
C TYR A 145 -2.22 5.79 -8.50
N ARG A 146 -2.50 4.62 -9.09
CA ARG A 146 -2.07 4.28 -10.44
C ARG A 146 -2.66 5.21 -11.49
N ASP A 147 -3.96 5.51 -11.39
CA ASP A 147 -4.65 6.38 -12.34
C ASP A 147 -4.11 7.83 -12.27
N LEU A 148 -3.87 8.35 -11.06
CA LEU A 148 -3.23 9.66 -10.85
C LEU A 148 -1.81 9.71 -11.42
N ASN A 149 -1.00 8.68 -11.16
CA ASN A 149 0.35 8.58 -11.72
C ASN A 149 0.36 8.48 -13.25
N ALA A 150 -0.59 7.74 -13.84
CA ALA A 150 -0.73 7.63 -15.28
C ALA A 150 -1.13 8.97 -15.92
N ALA A 151 -2.07 9.70 -15.30
CA ALA A 151 -2.49 11.03 -15.76
C ALA A 151 -1.32 12.03 -15.73
N LYS A 152 -0.54 12.05 -14.65
CA LYS A 152 0.66 12.90 -14.53
C LYS A 152 1.68 12.62 -15.63
N LYS A 153 1.99 11.34 -15.89
CA LYS A 153 2.93 10.94 -16.95
C LYS A 153 2.49 11.37 -18.34
N LYS A 154 1.18 11.36 -18.62
CA LYS A 154 0.64 11.87 -19.89
C LYS A 154 0.77 13.39 -19.99
N GLY A 155 0.46 14.13 -18.92
CA GLY A 155 0.60 15.59 -18.88
C GLY A 155 2.05 16.07 -19.00
N SER A 156 3.00 15.31 -18.47
CA SER A 156 4.43 15.63 -18.58
C SER A 156 5.03 15.40 -19.98
N LYS A 157 4.39 14.58 -20.83
CA LYS A 157 4.84 14.31 -22.21
C LYS A 157 4.23 15.26 -23.24
N ALA A 158 3.31 16.13 -22.83
CA ALA A 158 2.61 17.08 -23.68
C ALA A 158 3.19 18.51 -23.60
N LYS A 159 4.39 18.66 -23.01
CA LYS A 159 5.19 19.88 -22.96
C LYS A 159 6.54 19.60 -23.59
#